data_AF-A0A3M0MSF8-F1
#
_entry.id   AF-A0A3M0MSF8-F1
#
_cell.length_a   1.000
_cell.length_b   1.000
_cell.length_c   1.000
_cell.angle_alpha   90.00
_cell.angle_beta   90.00
_cell.angle_gamma   90.00
#
_symmetry.space_group_name_H-M   'P 1'
#
loop_
_entity.id
_entity.type
_entity.pdbx_description
1 polymer ?
#
loop_
_entity_poly.entity_id
_entity_poly.type
_entity_poly.pdbx_seq_one_letter_code
_entity_poly.pdbx_strand_id
1 'polypeptide(L)'
;MRGWLMISVLALAGCGEHRGWNPNYQFGAGSYGKYRAEREVALVSGDESPQVIPVARPAKAPTAEAIAGRSPVPAPATMGVRSGSRASGNAPVQIVPDDMLPKTTTGPYPGSTPVLVRYAFEADHQPGTAAYPRNAGSQAQAARVCASYESADAAQTAFLAAGGPQSDPRGMDPDGDGFVCGWDPAPFRKSQL
;
A
#
# COMPACT_ATOMS: atom_id res chain seq x y z
N MET A 1 10.00 61.00 -18.67
CA MET A 1 10.21 60.13 -19.84
C MET A 1 11.01 58.85 -19.51
N ARG A 2 12.19 58.90 -18.88
CA ARG A 2 13.02 57.69 -18.62
C ARG A 2 12.50 56.77 -17.51
N GLY A 3 11.81 57.29 -16.49
CA GLY A 3 11.24 56.47 -15.40
C GLY A 3 10.08 55.55 -15.83
N TRP A 4 9.26 55.99 -16.79
CA TRP A 4 8.13 55.18 -17.30
C TRP A 4 8.56 54.02 -18.18
N LEU A 5 9.70 54.15 -18.88
CA LEU A 5 10.29 53.04 -19.63
C LEU A 5 10.78 51.93 -18.69
N MET A 6 11.37 52.27 -17.55
CA MET A 6 11.85 51.27 -16.58
C MET A 6 10.69 50.52 -15.91
N ILE A 7 9.58 51.21 -15.61
CA ILE A 7 8.40 50.59 -15.01
C ILE A 7 7.72 49.63 -16.01
N SER A 8 7.63 50.02 -17.29
CA SER A 8 7.06 49.16 -18.33
C SER A 8 7.87 47.88 -18.56
N VAL A 9 9.21 47.96 -18.49
CA VAL A 9 10.10 46.79 -18.63
C VAL A 9 10.00 45.87 -17.40
N LEU A 10 9.90 46.43 -16.19
CA LEU A 10 9.70 45.62 -14.98
C LEU A 10 8.33 44.91 -14.96
N ALA A 11 7.27 45.57 -15.45
CA ALA A 11 5.93 44.99 -15.52
C ALA A 11 5.85 43.81 -16.50
N LEU A 12 6.62 43.82 -17.59
CA LEU A 12 6.71 42.67 -18.51
C LEU A 12 7.45 41.46 -17.89
N ALA A 13 8.37 41.69 -16.95
CA ALA A 13 9.11 40.61 -16.29
C ALA A 13 8.28 39.87 -15.22
N GLY A 14 7.19 40.46 -14.71
CA GLY A 14 6.31 39.85 -13.71
C GLY A 14 5.37 38.76 -14.23
N CYS A 15 5.14 38.67 -15.55
CA CYS A 15 4.21 37.68 -16.14
C CYS A 15 4.78 36.25 -16.26
N GLY A 16 5.76 35.87 -15.42
CA GLY A 16 6.46 34.59 -15.52
C GLY A 16 6.86 33.96 -14.19
N GLU A 17 6.38 34.47 -13.06
CA GLU A 17 6.81 34.03 -11.72
C GLU A 17 6.45 32.57 -11.36
N HIS A 18 5.53 31.94 -12.09
CA HIS A 18 5.27 30.50 -12.01
C HIS A 18 6.20 29.63 -12.89
N ARG A 19 7.09 30.23 -13.68
CA ARG A 19 8.14 29.53 -14.47
C ARG A 19 9.43 29.36 -13.67
N GLY A 20 9.32 29.04 -12.39
CA GLY A 20 10.47 28.77 -11.53
C GLY A 20 11.36 27.68 -12.17
N TRP A 21 12.61 28.04 -12.45
CA TRP A 21 13.63 27.07 -12.88
C TRP A 21 13.92 26.14 -11.71
N ASN A 22 13.26 24.98 -11.69
CA ASN A 22 13.60 23.90 -10.78
C ASN A 22 14.49 22.92 -11.55
N PRO A 23 15.78 22.79 -11.20
CA PRO A 23 16.71 21.92 -11.92
C PRO A 23 16.33 20.43 -11.86
N ASN A 24 15.43 20.01 -10.96
CA ASN A 24 14.84 18.66 -10.95
C ASN A 24 13.61 18.51 -11.87
N TYR A 25 12.99 19.62 -12.29
CA TYR A 25 11.86 19.63 -13.23
C TYR A 25 12.34 19.96 -14.64
N GLN A 26 13.20 19.11 -15.19
CA GLN A 26 13.61 19.22 -16.60
C GLN A 26 12.72 18.36 -17.48
N PHE A 27 12.25 18.92 -18.60
CA PHE A 27 11.66 18.16 -19.70
C PHE A 27 12.81 17.52 -20.49
N GLY A 28 13.36 16.41 -19.97
CA GLY A 28 14.43 15.69 -20.64
C GLY A 28 13.98 15.16 -22.02
N ALA A 29 14.92 14.94 -22.94
CA ALA A 29 14.61 14.48 -24.30
C ALA A 29 14.11 13.01 -24.40
N GLY A 30 14.04 12.29 -23.27
CA GLY A 30 13.57 10.91 -23.21
C GLY A 30 12.05 10.76 -23.39
N SER A 31 11.58 9.52 -23.54
CA SER A 31 10.16 9.18 -23.73
C SER A 31 9.25 9.74 -22.62
N TYR A 32 9.68 9.62 -21.37
CA TYR A 32 8.96 10.17 -20.23
C TYR A 32 8.87 11.70 -20.25
N GLY A 33 9.94 12.38 -20.69
CA GLY A 33 9.95 13.84 -20.79
C GLY A 33 9.02 14.36 -21.88
N LYS A 34 8.93 13.64 -23.02
CA LYS A 34 7.94 13.92 -24.08
C LYS A 34 6.51 13.76 -23.59
N TYR A 35 6.19 12.60 -22.98
CA TYR A 35 4.88 12.34 -22.38
C TYR A 35 4.48 13.44 -21.38
N ARG A 36 5.42 13.83 -20.51
CA ARG A 36 5.19 14.89 -19.54
C ARG A 36 4.85 16.22 -20.21
N ALA A 37 5.60 16.62 -21.24
CA ALA A 37 5.34 17.86 -21.96
C ALA A 37 3.96 17.86 -22.63
N GLU A 38 3.61 16.77 -23.31
CA GLU A 38 2.31 16.59 -23.97
C GLU A 38 1.15 16.64 -22.97
N ARG A 39 1.30 16.01 -21.79
CA ARG A 39 0.30 16.07 -20.72
C ARG A 39 0.10 17.48 -20.17
N GLU A 40 1.17 18.22 -19.92
CA GLU A 40 1.06 19.61 -19.43
C GLU A 40 0.36 20.51 -20.46
N VAL A 41 0.64 20.33 -21.76
CA VAL A 41 -0.07 21.04 -22.83
C VAL A 41 -1.56 20.73 -22.78
N ALA A 42 -1.93 19.45 -22.74
CA ALA A 42 -3.33 19.02 -22.69
C ALA A 42 -4.09 19.59 -21.47
N LEU A 43 -3.45 19.58 -20.28
CA LEU A 43 -4.05 20.14 -19.07
C LEU A 43 -4.31 21.65 -19.16
N VAL A 44 -3.44 22.39 -19.85
CA VAL A 44 -3.55 23.86 -19.98
C VAL A 44 -4.50 24.24 -21.11
N SER A 45 -4.54 23.48 -22.21
CA SER A 45 -5.46 23.74 -23.32
C SER A 45 -6.87 23.20 -23.09
N GLY A 46 -7.05 22.31 -22.11
CA GLY A 46 -8.31 21.59 -21.90
C GLY A 46 -8.50 20.44 -22.89
N ASP A 47 -7.44 20.04 -23.60
CA ASP A 47 -7.45 18.89 -24.50
C ASP A 47 -7.31 17.57 -23.73
N GLU A 48 -7.56 16.46 -24.42
CA GLU A 48 -7.43 15.12 -23.84
C GLU A 48 -5.96 14.76 -23.59
N SER A 49 -5.66 14.27 -22.38
CA SER A 49 -4.29 13.88 -22.01
C SER A 49 -3.82 12.62 -22.78
N PRO A 50 -2.53 12.53 -23.12
CA PRO A 50 -1.98 11.38 -23.83
C PRO A 50 -2.18 10.09 -23.01
N GLN A 51 -2.90 9.12 -23.59
CA GLN A 51 -3.18 7.84 -22.97
C GLN A 51 -2.00 6.88 -23.20
N VAL A 52 -1.20 6.63 -22.16
CA VAL A 52 -0.09 5.66 -22.22
C VAL A 52 -0.57 4.25 -21.88
N ILE A 53 -1.68 4.14 -21.16
CA ILE A 53 -2.28 2.88 -20.77
C ILE A 53 -3.38 2.55 -21.80
N PRO A 54 -3.29 1.44 -22.52
CA PRO A 54 -4.35 1.02 -23.43
C PRO A 54 -5.66 0.83 -22.65
N VAL A 55 -6.72 1.57 -23.01
CA VAL A 55 -8.09 1.37 -22.50
C VAL A 55 -8.75 0.20 -23.24
N ALA A 56 -8.01 -0.88 -23.45
CA ALA A 56 -8.56 -2.14 -23.90
C ALA A 56 -8.90 -2.95 -22.64
N ARG A 57 -10.11 -3.51 -22.59
CA ARG A 57 -10.38 -4.57 -21.61
C ARG A 57 -9.30 -5.64 -21.79
N PRO A 58 -8.67 -6.15 -20.72
CA PRO A 58 -7.82 -7.33 -20.83
C PRO A 58 -8.58 -8.39 -21.63
N ALA A 59 -7.92 -9.11 -22.53
CA ALA A 59 -8.56 -10.10 -23.40
C ALA A 59 -9.37 -11.18 -22.63
N LYS A 60 -9.21 -11.25 -21.31
CA LYS A 60 -9.89 -12.15 -20.39
C LYS A 60 -10.84 -11.46 -19.39
N ALA A 61 -11.22 -10.21 -19.61
CA ALA A 61 -12.21 -9.55 -18.74
C ALA A 61 -13.60 -10.21 -18.93
N PRO A 62 -14.27 -10.63 -17.85
CA PRO A 62 -15.61 -11.23 -17.95
C PRO A 62 -16.62 -10.21 -18.51
N THR A 63 -17.55 -10.68 -19.34
CA THR A 63 -18.64 -9.85 -19.88
C THR A 63 -19.69 -9.59 -18.79
N ALA A 64 -20.58 -8.61 -19.00
CA ALA A 64 -21.63 -8.31 -18.04
C ALA A 64 -22.53 -9.53 -17.78
N GLU A 65 -22.75 -10.36 -18.78
CA GLU A 65 -23.54 -11.59 -18.73
C GLU A 65 -22.81 -12.69 -17.95
N ALA A 66 -21.48 -12.77 -18.08
CA ALA A 66 -20.66 -13.68 -17.28
C ALA A 66 -20.66 -13.30 -15.78
N ILE A 67 -20.88 -12.02 -15.47
CA ILE A 67 -20.98 -11.50 -14.09
C ILE A 67 -22.40 -11.68 -13.54
N ALA A 68 -23.44 -11.55 -14.37
CA ALA A 68 -24.83 -11.45 -13.95
C ALA A 68 -25.41 -12.71 -13.27
N GLY A 69 -24.71 -13.84 -13.30
CA GLY A 69 -25.19 -15.08 -12.67
C GLY A 69 -26.51 -15.59 -13.27
N ARG A 70 -27.23 -16.44 -12.52
CA ARG A 70 -28.53 -16.98 -12.97
C ARG A 70 -29.63 -15.91 -12.88
N SER A 71 -30.47 -15.83 -13.92
CA SER A 71 -31.67 -15.00 -13.95
C SER A 71 -32.94 -15.88 -13.84
N PRO A 72 -33.90 -15.55 -12.95
CA PRO A 72 -33.86 -14.43 -12.00
C PRO A 72 -32.83 -14.67 -10.89
N VAL A 73 -32.22 -13.59 -10.40
CA VAL A 73 -31.37 -13.65 -9.21
C VAL A 73 -32.25 -14.12 -8.04
N PRO A 74 -31.99 -15.28 -7.43
CA PRO A 74 -32.80 -15.75 -6.32
C PRO A 74 -32.69 -14.74 -5.17
N ALA A 75 -33.84 -14.28 -4.66
CA ALA A 75 -33.86 -13.40 -3.50
C ALA A 75 -33.19 -14.13 -2.32
N PRO A 76 -32.23 -13.52 -1.60
CA PRO A 76 -31.60 -14.13 -0.45
C PRO A 76 -32.66 -14.42 0.62
N ALA A 77 -32.48 -15.53 1.36
CA ALA A 77 -33.40 -16.00 2.41
C ALA A 77 -33.67 -14.99 3.54
N THR A 78 -32.96 -13.86 3.57
CA THR A 78 -33.13 -12.77 4.54
C THR A 78 -34.35 -11.89 4.26
N MET A 79 -34.97 -11.95 3.08
CA MET A 79 -36.19 -11.20 2.72
C MET A 79 -37.49 -11.88 3.19
N GLY A 80 -37.48 -12.46 4.41
CA GLY A 80 -38.61 -13.24 4.93
C GLY A 80 -38.56 -13.57 6.41
N VAL A 81 -37.92 -12.76 7.25
CA VAL A 81 -37.91 -13.01 8.71
C VAL A 81 -39.27 -12.64 9.32
N ARG A 82 -40.21 -13.59 9.30
CA ARG A 82 -41.27 -13.64 10.31
C ARG A 82 -40.66 -14.16 11.61
N SER A 83 -40.77 -13.36 12.66
CA SER A 83 -40.39 -13.67 14.03
C SER A 83 -40.84 -15.07 14.44
N GLY A 84 -39.87 -15.97 14.64
CA GLY A 84 -40.06 -17.31 15.18
C GLY A 84 -38.83 -17.68 16.01
N SER A 85 -39.06 -17.90 17.30
CA SER A 85 -38.04 -18.07 18.34
C SER A 85 -37.30 -19.42 18.26
N ARG A 86 -36.02 -19.40 18.65
CA ARG A 86 -35.16 -20.50 19.18
C ARG A 86 -34.62 -21.54 18.18
N ALA A 87 -33.30 -21.50 17.95
CA ALA A 87 -32.35 -22.48 18.48
C ALA A 87 -30.90 -22.01 18.24
N SER A 88 -30.05 -22.30 19.21
CA SER A 88 -28.63 -21.94 19.32
C SER A 88 -27.81 -22.33 18.08
N GLY A 89 -27.06 -21.36 17.54
CA GLY A 89 -26.09 -21.58 16.47
C GLY A 89 -25.63 -20.29 15.78
N ASN A 90 -25.18 -19.30 16.55
CA ASN A 90 -24.64 -18.04 16.01
C ASN A 90 -23.19 -18.22 15.53
N ALA A 91 -22.95 -19.14 14.59
CA ALA A 91 -21.74 -19.14 13.79
C ALA A 91 -22.12 -18.71 12.37
N PRO A 92 -21.54 -17.64 11.80
CA PRO A 92 -21.78 -17.30 10.41
C PRO A 92 -21.33 -18.49 9.54
N VAL A 93 -22.23 -18.99 8.71
CA VAL A 93 -21.90 -19.97 7.67
C VAL A 93 -20.96 -19.28 6.68
N GLN A 94 -19.71 -19.74 6.64
CA GLN A 94 -18.70 -19.32 5.68
C GLN A 94 -19.08 -19.88 4.30
N ILE A 95 -19.53 -19.02 3.38
CA ILE A 95 -19.96 -19.39 2.01
C ILE A 95 -18.76 -19.43 1.04
N VAL A 96 -17.62 -18.87 1.46
CA VAL A 96 -16.40 -18.74 0.66
C VAL A 96 -15.32 -19.61 1.31
N PRO A 97 -14.59 -20.45 0.56
CA PRO A 97 -13.38 -21.09 1.04
C PRO A 97 -12.39 -20.07 1.65
N ASP A 98 -11.74 -20.40 2.77
CA ASP A 98 -10.86 -19.49 3.52
C ASP A 98 -9.72 -18.89 2.68
N ASP A 99 -9.33 -19.55 1.58
CA ASP A 99 -8.29 -19.12 0.65
C ASP A 99 -8.76 -18.03 -0.33
N MET A 100 -10.07 -17.81 -0.46
CA MET A 100 -10.67 -16.81 -1.35
C MET A 100 -11.27 -15.61 -0.62
N LEU A 101 -11.20 -15.58 0.72
CA LEU A 101 -11.50 -14.38 1.49
C LEU A 101 -10.38 -13.36 1.27
N PRO A 102 -10.71 -12.06 1.01
CA PRO A 102 -9.70 -11.03 1.14
C PRO A 102 -9.18 -11.07 2.58
N LYS A 103 -7.92 -11.50 2.76
CA LYS A 103 -7.19 -11.36 4.02
C LYS A 103 -6.90 -9.88 4.26
N THR A 104 -7.94 -9.14 4.57
CA THR A 104 -7.84 -7.82 5.16
C THR A 104 -8.19 -7.96 6.63
N THR A 105 -7.46 -7.20 7.45
CA THR A 105 -7.74 -6.89 8.86
C THR A 105 -7.13 -7.83 9.92
N THR A 106 -5.85 -7.62 10.21
CA THR A 106 -5.40 -7.35 11.60
C THR A 106 -4.17 -6.45 11.55
N GLY A 107 -4.38 -5.17 11.78
CA GLY A 107 -3.35 -4.15 11.90
C GLY A 107 -4.00 -2.76 11.93
N PRO A 108 -3.60 -1.84 12.82
CA PRO A 108 -4.27 -0.54 12.99
C PRO A 108 -4.25 0.39 11.77
N TYR A 109 -3.56 0.02 10.68
CA TYR A 109 -3.43 0.84 9.48
C TYR A 109 -3.90 0.08 8.23
N PRO A 110 -4.76 0.67 7.39
CA PRO A 110 -5.00 0.17 6.03
C PRO A 110 -3.67 0.24 5.26
N GLY A 111 -2.97 -0.90 5.16
CA GLY A 111 -1.61 -0.98 4.60
C GLY A 111 -0.62 -1.85 5.39
N SER A 112 -0.94 -2.28 6.61
CA SER A 112 -0.06 -3.15 7.41
C SER A 112 0.25 -4.48 6.72
N THR A 113 -0.76 -5.14 6.15
CA THR A 113 -0.56 -6.40 5.42
C THR A 113 0.30 -6.22 4.16
N PRO A 114 0.09 -5.21 3.30
CA PRO A 114 1.04 -4.88 2.23
C PRO A 114 2.48 -4.63 2.69
N VAL A 115 2.68 -3.95 3.83
CA VAL A 115 4.03 -3.70 4.38
C VAL A 115 4.69 -5.01 4.83
N LEU A 116 3.96 -5.86 5.54
CA LEU A 116 4.45 -7.16 6.00
C LEU A 116 4.72 -8.11 4.84
N VAL A 117 3.84 -8.15 3.84
CA VAL A 117 4.05 -8.92 2.60
C VAL A 117 5.32 -8.45 1.90
N ARG A 118 5.47 -7.14 1.68
CA ARG A 118 6.66 -6.58 1.04
C ARG A 118 7.92 -6.98 1.81
N TYR A 119 7.94 -6.78 3.12
CA TYR A 119 9.08 -7.12 3.95
C TYR A 119 9.39 -8.63 3.93
N ALA A 120 8.37 -9.48 3.93
CA ALA A 120 8.54 -10.93 3.85
C ALA A 120 9.24 -11.37 2.54
N PHE A 121 9.03 -10.65 1.43
CA PHE A 121 9.72 -10.91 0.16
C PHE A 121 11.09 -10.22 0.05
N GLU A 122 11.29 -9.08 0.71
CA GLU A 122 12.58 -8.38 0.75
C GLU A 122 13.61 -9.09 1.63
N ALA A 123 13.17 -9.64 2.77
CA ALA A 123 14.01 -10.46 3.63
C ALA A 123 14.09 -11.89 3.07
N ASP A 124 15.28 -12.35 2.67
CA ASP A 124 15.51 -13.68 2.04
C ASP A 124 16.02 -14.75 3.03
N HIS A 125 16.19 -14.39 4.29
CA HIS A 125 16.69 -15.30 5.32
C HIS A 125 15.56 -15.93 6.15
N GLN A 126 15.93 -16.98 6.88
CA GLN A 126 15.05 -17.69 7.80
C GLN A 126 15.06 -17.02 9.18
N PRO A 127 13.95 -17.09 9.94
CA PRO A 127 13.94 -16.73 11.36
C PRO A 127 15.09 -17.39 12.13
N GLY A 128 15.72 -16.62 13.03
CA GLY A 128 16.92 -16.98 13.78
C GLY A 128 18.24 -16.76 13.04
N THR A 129 18.22 -16.32 11.77
CA THR A 129 19.45 -15.98 11.04
C THR A 129 19.86 -14.55 11.32
N ALA A 130 20.94 -14.34 12.06
CA ALA A 130 21.46 -13.00 12.37
C ALA A 130 21.90 -12.27 11.09
N ALA A 131 21.07 -11.33 10.62
CA ALA A 131 21.30 -10.51 9.42
C ALA A 131 21.70 -9.07 9.77
N TYR A 132 21.32 -8.61 10.96
CA TYR A 132 21.54 -7.24 11.45
C TYR A 132 22.44 -7.29 12.70
N PRO A 133 23.56 -6.57 12.71
CA PRO A 133 24.45 -6.57 13.87
C PRO A 133 23.76 -5.92 15.07
N ARG A 134 23.69 -6.65 16.19
CA ARG A 134 23.15 -6.18 17.46
C ARG A 134 24.23 -6.23 18.54
N ASN A 135 24.27 -5.19 19.36
CA ASN A 135 25.10 -5.18 20.57
C ASN A 135 24.26 -5.78 21.71
N ALA A 136 24.57 -7.01 22.12
CA ALA A 136 24.00 -7.71 23.28
C ALA A 136 22.58 -7.27 23.69
N GLY A 137 21.59 -7.56 22.83
CA GLY A 137 20.19 -7.25 23.10
C GLY A 137 19.65 -8.05 24.29
N SER A 138 18.78 -7.45 25.10
CA SER A 138 18.16 -8.13 26.24
C SER A 138 16.90 -8.87 25.81
N GLN A 139 16.94 -10.21 25.82
CA GLN A 139 15.76 -11.06 25.57
C GLN A 139 14.60 -10.73 26.52
N ALA A 140 14.90 -10.40 27.79
CA ALA A 140 13.90 -10.02 28.78
C ALA A 140 13.26 -8.65 28.49
N GLN A 141 13.97 -7.73 27.82
CA GLN A 141 13.39 -6.48 27.34
C GLN A 141 12.51 -6.73 26.12
N ALA A 142 13.02 -7.47 25.13
CA ALA A 142 12.27 -7.84 23.93
C ALA A 142 10.93 -8.49 24.30
N ALA A 143 10.94 -9.48 25.20
CA ALA A 143 9.73 -10.14 25.69
C ALA A 143 8.71 -9.18 26.33
N ARG A 144 9.17 -8.20 27.12
CA ARG A 144 8.29 -7.19 27.73
C ARG A 144 7.64 -6.28 26.68
N VAL A 145 8.41 -5.86 25.69
CA VAL A 145 7.91 -5.03 24.60
C VAL A 145 6.96 -5.82 23.70
N CYS A 146 7.28 -7.08 23.38
CA CYS A 146 6.41 -7.97 22.63
C CYS A 146 5.05 -8.19 23.31
N ALA A 147 5.03 -8.32 24.64
CA ALA A 147 3.79 -8.46 25.41
C ALA A 147 2.86 -7.23 25.35
N SER A 148 3.35 -6.08 24.88
CA SER A 148 2.53 -4.87 24.71
C SER A 148 1.72 -4.84 23.39
N TYR A 149 2.00 -5.77 22.47
CA TYR A 149 1.28 -5.86 21.20
C TYR A 149 0.22 -6.95 21.23
N GLU A 150 -0.87 -6.71 20.50
CA GLU A 150 -1.98 -7.65 20.34
C GLU A 150 -1.60 -8.89 19.51
N SER A 151 -0.65 -8.75 18.58
CA SER A 151 -0.21 -9.84 17.70
C SER A 151 1.22 -9.65 17.21
N ALA A 152 1.84 -10.72 16.69
CA ALA A 152 3.15 -10.68 16.06
C ALA A 152 3.18 -9.76 14.83
N ASP A 153 2.11 -9.78 14.01
CA ASP A 153 1.97 -8.86 12.86
C ASP A 153 1.94 -7.39 13.28
N ALA A 154 1.24 -7.07 14.39
CA ALA A 154 1.22 -5.72 14.94
C ALA A 154 2.59 -5.29 15.46
N ALA A 155 3.31 -6.20 16.14
CA ALA A 155 4.66 -5.94 16.62
C ALA A 155 5.65 -5.72 15.47
N GLN A 156 5.63 -6.59 14.45
CA GLN A 156 6.47 -6.48 13.27
C GLN A 156 6.20 -5.18 12.51
N THR A 157 4.93 -4.82 12.31
CA THR A 157 4.56 -3.56 11.66
C THR A 157 5.11 -2.36 12.44
N ALA A 158 5.00 -2.37 13.77
CA ALA A 158 5.49 -1.31 14.63
C ALA A 158 7.03 -1.26 14.68
N PHE A 159 7.70 -2.40 14.56
CA PHE A 159 9.16 -2.49 14.44
C PHE A 159 9.65 -1.84 13.13
N LEU A 160 9.04 -2.22 12.00
CA LEU A 160 9.36 -1.63 10.70
C LEU A 160 9.06 -0.12 10.67
N ALA A 161 7.94 0.31 11.26
CA ALA A 161 7.58 1.72 11.37
C ALA A 161 8.57 2.53 12.24
N ALA A 162 9.26 1.87 13.18
CA ALA A 162 10.28 2.49 14.03
C ALA A 162 11.69 2.50 13.38
N GLY A 163 11.82 2.06 12.13
CA GLY A 163 13.10 2.02 11.40
C GLY A 163 13.82 0.67 11.46
N GLY A 164 13.16 -0.37 11.96
CA GLY A 164 13.64 -1.74 11.80
C GLY A 164 13.64 -2.18 10.33
N PRO A 165 14.52 -3.11 9.93
CA PRO A 165 15.48 -3.83 10.77
C PRO A 165 16.83 -3.12 11.03
N GLN A 166 17.14 -2.05 10.29
CA GLN A 166 18.40 -1.32 10.41
C GLN A 166 18.57 -0.69 11.80
N SER A 167 17.48 -0.19 12.39
CA SER A 167 17.47 0.37 13.74
C SER A 167 16.49 -0.39 14.63
N ASP A 168 16.91 -0.71 15.86
CA ASP A 168 16.03 -1.28 16.87
C ASP A 168 16.09 -0.45 18.16
N PRO A 169 15.44 0.73 18.18
CA PRO A 169 15.47 1.63 19.34
C PRO A 169 14.73 1.07 20.56
N ARG A 170 13.91 0.03 20.38
CA ARG A 170 13.09 -0.57 21.44
C ARG A 170 13.62 -1.91 21.93
N GLY A 171 14.65 -2.46 21.29
CA GLY A 171 15.25 -3.73 21.66
C GLY A 171 14.30 -4.91 21.45
N MET A 172 13.55 -4.91 20.35
CA MET A 172 12.62 -5.98 19.99
C MET A 172 13.26 -7.16 19.26
N ASP A 173 14.41 -6.95 18.61
CA ASP A 173 15.14 -7.92 17.78
C ASP A 173 16.55 -8.15 18.36
N PRO A 174 16.66 -8.86 19.50
CA PRO A 174 17.92 -9.07 20.20
C PRO A 174 18.87 -10.05 19.49
N ASP A 175 18.32 -10.95 18.67
CA ASP A 175 19.05 -11.91 17.82
C ASP A 175 19.43 -11.34 16.45
N GLY A 176 18.84 -10.21 16.05
CA GLY A 176 19.26 -9.47 14.87
C GLY A 176 18.79 -10.14 13.57
N ASP A 177 17.75 -10.95 13.61
CA ASP A 177 17.19 -11.58 12.43
C ASP A 177 16.16 -10.68 11.73
N GLY A 178 15.78 -9.55 12.35
CA GLY A 178 14.80 -8.62 11.79
C GLY A 178 13.35 -9.12 11.81
N PHE A 179 13.07 -10.19 12.55
CA PHE A 179 11.74 -10.77 12.75
C PHE A 179 11.38 -10.77 14.23
N VAL A 180 10.53 -9.82 14.66
CA VAL A 180 10.28 -9.60 16.08
C VAL A 180 9.11 -10.40 16.61
N CYS A 181 9.15 -10.70 17.90
CA CYS A 181 8.02 -11.25 18.65
C CYS A 181 7.45 -12.56 18.06
N GLY A 182 8.29 -13.37 17.42
CA GLY A 182 7.91 -14.64 16.80
C GLY A 182 7.17 -14.50 15.48
N TRP A 183 7.29 -13.34 14.81
CA TRP A 183 6.71 -13.14 13.49
C TRP A 183 7.36 -14.06 12.44
N ASP A 184 6.55 -14.81 11.70
CA ASP A 184 6.99 -15.74 10.66
C ASP A 184 6.66 -15.18 9.26
N PRO A 185 7.66 -14.94 8.38
CA PRO A 185 7.44 -14.47 7.02
C PRO A 185 6.88 -15.56 6.08
N ALA A 186 6.98 -16.85 6.42
CA ALA A 186 6.66 -17.95 5.52
C ALA A 186 5.21 -17.93 4.98
N PRO A 187 4.16 -17.61 5.76
CA PRO A 187 2.79 -17.52 5.24
C PRO A 187 2.61 -16.43 4.17
N PHE A 188 3.40 -15.36 4.23
CA PHE A 188 3.33 -14.25 3.27
C PHE A 188 4.06 -14.59 1.96
N ARG A 189 5.15 -15.37 2.04
CA ARG A 189 5.94 -15.84 0.88
C ARG A 189 5.22 -16.90 0.03
N LYS A 190 4.27 -17.64 0.59
CA LYS A 190 3.54 -18.73 -0.11
C LYS A 190 2.52 -18.26 -1.16
N SER A 191 2.27 -16.95 -1.29
CA SER A 191 1.14 -16.41 -2.06
C SER A 191 1.38 -16.18 -3.57
N GLN A 192 2.37 -16.83 -4.20
CA GLN A 192 2.72 -16.57 -5.61
C GLN A 192 2.85 -17.80 -6.53
N LEU A 193 2.23 -18.93 -6.19
CA LEU A 193 2.10 -20.06 -7.12
C LEU A 193 0.63 -20.32 -7.46
#